data_AF-K1RVA2-F1
#
_entry.id   AF-K1RVA2-F1
#
_cell.length_a   1.000
_cell.length_b   1.000
_cell.length_c   1.000
_cell.angle_alpha   90.00
_cell.angle_beta   90.00
_cell.angle_gamma   90.00
#
_symmetry.space_group_name_H-M   'P 1'
#
loop_
_entity.id
_entity.type
_entity.pdbx_description
1 polymer ?
#
loop_
_entity_poly.entity_id
_entity_poly.type
_entity_poly.pdbx_seq_one_letter_code
_entity_poly.pdbx_strand_id
1 'polypeptide(L)'
;NISTFINMASKIPSPGQLEGLVTFMKEDEKLRFFTESYRKTGNKSYKHDAPLFAVACIFEGGKGKDNIRSLTHLSLVDFDHITEKPDDGTLRSLKERICHDAHTLLCYVTMSGNGLRVIYRYEGDDYPAAFAMGNDYLLAHLDDHGDGRRGRRPRWKARPAP
;
A
#
# COMPACT_ATOMS: atom_id res chain seq x y z
N ASN A 1 13.85 -1.70 -7.98
CA ASN A 1 13.04 -2.58 -8.85
C ASN A 1 11.79 -3.04 -8.13
N ILE A 2 10.65 -3.02 -8.82
CA ILE A 2 9.36 -3.57 -8.40
C ILE A 2 8.69 -4.23 -9.61
N SER A 3 7.64 -5.02 -9.40
CA SER A 3 6.79 -5.52 -10.49
C SER A 3 5.52 -4.69 -10.62
N THR A 4 5.17 -4.30 -11.84
CA THR A 4 3.92 -3.59 -12.16
C THR A 4 3.03 -4.44 -13.04
N PHE A 5 1.74 -4.15 -13.04
CA PHE A 5 0.74 -4.84 -13.85
C PHE A 5 -0.31 -3.83 -14.32
N ILE A 6 -0.77 -4.01 -15.56
CA ILE A 6 -1.69 -3.07 -16.22
C ILE A 6 -3.02 -2.93 -15.46
N ASN A 7 -3.50 -4.02 -14.83
CA ASN A 7 -4.72 -4.07 -14.03
C ASN A 7 -4.81 -5.38 -13.22
N MET A 8 -5.90 -5.55 -12.46
CA MET A 8 -6.14 -6.73 -11.60
C MET A 8 -6.22 -8.05 -12.38
N ALA A 9 -6.70 -8.03 -13.62
CA ALA A 9 -6.82 -9.23 -14.45
C ALA A 9 -5.47 -9.65 -15.07
N SER A 10 -4.54 -8.71 -15.27
CA SER A 10 -3.23 -9.02 -15.83
C SER A 10 -2.52 -10.11 -15.01
N LYS A 11 -1.86 -11.03 -15.71
CA LYS A 11 -0.99 -12.05 -15.14
C LYS A 11 0.48 -11.79 -15.45
N ILE A 12 0.77 -10.98 -16.46
CA ILE A 12 2.12 -10.73 -16.94
C ILE A 12 2.66 -9.50 -16.21
N PRO A 13 3.75 -9.65 -15.44
CA PRO A 13 4.40 -8.52 -14.80
C PRO A 13 5.18 -7.69 -15.83
N SER A 14 5.27 -6.40 -15.58
CA SER A 14 6.23 -5.50 -16.23
C SER A 14 7.24 -5.01 -15.19
N PRO A 15 8.50 -4.77 -15.58
CA PRO A 15 9.49 -4.19 -14.67
C PRO A 15 9.12 -2.74 -14.35
N GLY A 16 9.36 -2.31 -13.11
CA GLY A 16 9.17 -0.93 -12.66
C GLY A 16 10.20 -0.50 -11.62
N GLN A 17 10.22 0.81 -11.35
CA GLN A 17 11.01 1.42 -10.28
C GLN A 17 10.11 2.14 -9.29
N LEU A 18 10.54 2.23 -8.04
CA LEU A 18 9.75 2.87 -6.98
C LEU A 18 9.64 4.39 -7.25
N GLU A 19 10.70 5.01 -7.72
CA GLU A 19 10.74 6.42 -8.12
C GLU A 19 9.78 6.68 -9.30
N GLY A 20 9.82 5.80 -10.31
CA GLY A 20 8.90 5.86 -11.45
C GLY A 20 7.44 5.69 -11.04
N LEU A 21 7.16 4.86 -10.02
CA LEU A 21 5.83 4.71 -9.44
C LEU A 21 5.35 6.02 -8.80
N VAL A 22 6.22 6.75 -8.09
CA VAL A 22 5.86 8.04 -7.48
C VAL A 22 5.48 9.07 -8.55
N THR A 23 6.25 9.16 -9.64
CA THR A 23 5.92 10.03 -10.78
C THR A 23 4.59 9.61 -11.41
N PHE A 24 4.42 8.32 -11.71
CA PHE A 24 3.18 7.77 -12.25
C PHE A 24 1.97 8.10 -11.38
N MET A 25 2.07 7.93 -10.06
CA MET A 25 0.98 8.22 -9.12
C MET A 25 0.59 9.70 -9.07
N LYS A 26 1.51 10.61 -9.41
CA LYS A 26 1.25 12.06 -9.41
C LYS A 26 0.71 12.57 -10.74
N GLU A 27 1.14 11.97 -11.85
CA GLU A 27 0.98 12.57 -13.18
C GLU A 27 0.04 11.79 -14.10
N ASP A 28 -0.21 10.49 -13.84
CA ASP A 28 -1.00 9.66 -14.74
C ASP A 28 -2.50 10.04 -14.73
N GLU A 29 -2.98 10.54 -15.86
CA GLU A 29 -4.35 11.03 -15.99
C GLU A 29 -5.39 9.91 -15.87
N LYS A 30 -5.04 8.70 -16.31
CA LYS A 30 -5.94 7.54 -16.25
C LYS A 30 -6.14 7.07 -14.82
N LEU A 31 -5.06 7.01 -14.03
CA LEU A 31 -5.11 6.70 -12.62
C LEU A 31 -5.87 7.79 -11.85
N ARG A 32 -5.65 9.07 -12.19
CA ARG A 32 -6.44 10.19 -11.63
C ARG A 32 -7.93 10.00 -11.91
N PHE A 33 -8.30 9.75 -13.16
CA PHE A 33 -9.67 9.49 -13.57
C PHE A 33 -10.29 8.30 -12.81
N PHE A 34 -9.58 7.18 -12.69
CA PHE A 34 -10.07 6.02 -11.93
C PHE A 34 -10.25 6.33 -10.45
N THR A 35 -9.33 7.08 -9.86
CA THR A 35 -9.38 7.44 -8.44
C THR A 35 -10.56 8.35 -8.14
N GLU A 36 -10.74 9.42 -8.92
CA GLU A 36 -11.86 10.34 -8.77
C GLU A 36 -13.20 9.63 -9.05
N SER A 37 -13.26 8.82 -10.10
CA SER A 37 -14.47 8.06 -10.44
C SER A 37 -14.84 7.05 -9.36
N TYR A 38 -13.86 6.35 -8.78
CA TYR A 38 -14.11 5.45 -7.65
C TYR A 38 -14.64 6.21 -6.43
N ARG A 39 -14.03 7.34 -6.08
CA ARG A 39 -14.45 8.14 -4.91
C ARG A 39 -15.86 8.70 -5.07
N LYS A 40 -16.25 9.08 -6.30
CA LYS A 40 -17.59 9.60 -6.60
C LYS A 40 -18.67 8.52 -6.59
N THR A 41 -18.36 7.31 -7.08
CA THR A 41 -19.39 6.29 -7.39
C THR A 41 -19.35 5.07 -6.47
N GLY A 42 -18.23 4.80 -5.81
CA GLY A 42 -17.95 3.54 -5.12
C GLY A 42 -17.80 2.33 -6.04
N ASN A 43 -17.84 2.50 -7.37
CA ASN A 43 -17.82 1.38 -8.32
C ASN A 43 -16.45 0.70 -8.35
N LYS A 44 -16.42 -0.57 -7.95
CA LYS A 44 -15.18 -1.37 -7.86
C LYS A 44 -14.52 -1.67 -9.21
N SER A 45 -15.21 -1.49 -10.35
CA SER A 45 -14.57 -1.67 -11.67
C SER A 45 -13.37 -0.74 -11.85
N TYR A 46 -13.43 0.50 -11.34
CA TYR A 46 -12.29 1.41 -11.40
C TYR A 46 -11.06 0.91 -10.63
N LYS A 47 -11.26 0.22 -9.50
CA LYS A 47 -10.16 -0.46 -8.78
C LYS A 47 -9.63 -1.66 -9.56
N HIS A 48 -10.53 -2.39 -10.23
CA HIS A 48 -10.16 -3.54 -11.02
C HIS A 48 -9.32 -3.16 -12.25
N ASP A 49 -9.66 -2.04 -12.90
CA ASP A 49 -9.05 -1.60 -14.14
C ASP A 49 -7.83 -0.69 -13.95
N ALA A 50 -7.62 -0.21 -12.72
CA ALA A 50 -6.45 0.57 -12.36
C ALA A 50 -5.17 -0.27 -12.33
N PRO A 51 -4.02 0.31 -12.75
CA PRO A 51 -2.73 -0.35 -12.61
C PRO A 51 -2.40 -0.69 -11.15
N LEU A 52 -1.65 -1.76 -10.99
CA LEU A 52 -1.21 -2.25 -9.68
C LEU A 52 0.27 -2.61 -9.71
N PHE A 53 0.85 -2.74 -8.53
CA PHE A 53 2.26 -3.08 -8.37
C PHE A 53 2.45 -3.99 -7.17
N ALA A 54 3.51 -4.79 -7.22
CA ALA A 54 4.00 -5.59 -6.11
C ALA A 54 5.38 -5.07 -5.73
N VAL A 55 5.55 -4.65 -4.47
CA VAL A 55 6.83 -4.14 -3.98
C VAL A 55 7.71 -5.21 -3.39
N ALA A 56 7.14 -6.28 -2.81
CA ALA A 56 7.91 -7.25 -2.02
C ALA A 56 8.74 -8.24 -2.85
N CYS A 57 8.24 -8.57 -4.04
CA CYS A 57 8.81 -9.60 -4.89
C CYS A 57 8.91 -9.11 -6.33
N ILE A 58 9.93 -9.58 -7.04
CA ILE A 58 9.99 -9.53 -8.49
C ILE A 58 9.34 -10.80 -9.05
N PHE A 59 8.38 -10.60 -9.94
CA PHE A 59 7.67 -11.66 -10.64
C PHE A 59 8.17 -11.82 -12.08
N GLU A 60 8.12 -13.04 -12.60
CA GLU A 60 8.42 -13.35 -14.01
C GLU A 60 7.49 -14.44 -14.56
N GLY A 61 6.87 -14.18 -15.71
CA GLY A 61 5.99 -15.14 -16.40
C GLY A 61 4.58 -15.28 -15.81
N GLY A 62 4.33 -14.77 -14.61
CA GLY A 62 3.04 -14.84 -13.94
C GLY A 62 2.96 -13.98 -12.68
N LYS A 63 1.83 -14.07 -11.94
CA LYS A 63 1.58 -13.32 -10.68
C LYS A 63 1.37 -14.19 -9.44
N GLY A 64 1.52 -15.51 -9.59
CA GLY A 64 1.40 -16.46 -8.48
C GLY A 64 2.75 -16.75 -7.84
N LYS A 65 2.75 -17.38 -6.68
CA LYS A 65 3.94 -17.70 -5.88
C LYS A 65 5.07 -18.37 -6.67
N ASP A 66 4.74 -19.32 -7.55
CA ASP A 66 5.72 -20.04 -8.39
C ASP A 66 6.45 -19.13 -9.41
N ASN A 67 5.98 -17.90 -9.58
CA ASN A 67 6.55 -16.90 -10.48
C ASN A 67 7.40 -15.86 -9.74
N ILE A 68 7.56 -15.98 -8.41
CA ILE A 68 8.49 -15.14 -7.66
C ILE A 68 9.92 -15.53 -8.02
N ARG A 69 10.74 -14.54 -8.38
CA ARG A 69 12.16 -14.72 -8.71
C ARG A 69 13.09 -14.23 -7.63
N SER A 70 12.73 -13.15 -6.96
CA SER A 70 13.52 -12.60 -5.87
C SER A 70 12.68 -11.71 -4.99
N LEU A 71 13.14 -11.54 -3.74
CA LEU A 71 12.68 -10.49 -2.85
C LEU A 71 13.36 -9.16 -3.22
N THR A 72 12.67 -8.05 -2.97
CA THR A 72 13.21 -6.71 -3.19
C THR A 72 13.76 -6.06 -1.92
N HIS A 73 13.61 -6.74 -0.78
CA HIS A 73 13.80 -6.20 0.58
C HIS A 73 12.93 -4.97 0.89
N LEU A 74 11.81 -4.85 0.19
CA LEU A 74 10.74 -3.90 0.48
C LEU A 74 9.52 -4.63 1.01
N SER A 75 8.77 -3.97 1.85
CA SER A 75 7.48 -4.45 2.31
C SER A 75 6.46 -3.33 2.29
N LEU A 76 5.18 -3.67 2.41
CA LEU A 76 4.07 -2.74 2.34
C LEU A 76 3.05 -3.03 3.43
N VAL A 77 2.63 -1.99 4.14
CA VAL A 77 1.47 -2.02 5.04
C VAL A 77 0.30 -1.32 4.35
N ASP A 78 -0.89 -1.91 4.45
CA ASP A 78 -2.14 -1.37 3.93
C ASP A 78 -3.09 -1.10 5.11
N PHE A 79 -3.21 0.17 5.49
CA PHE A 79 -4.15 0.64 6.50
C PHE A 79 -5.43 1.09 5.82
N ASP A 80 -6.46 0.26 5.83
CA ASP A 80 -7.78 0.63 5.33
C ASP A 80 -8.57 1.44 6.37
N HIS A 81 -9.67 2.09 5.98
CA HIS A 81 -10.69 2.60 6.92
C HIS A 81 -10.18 3.35 8.17
N ILE A 82 -9.10 4.12 8.06
CA ILE A 82 -8.52 4.91 9.18
C ILE A 82 -9.51 5.96 9.66
N THR A 83 -10.27 6.55 8.74
CA THR A 83 -11.35 7.48 9.07
C THR A 83 -12.62 7.14 8.31
N GLU A 84 -13.76 7.33 8.96
CA GLU A 84 -15.07 7.31 8.32
C GLU A 84 -15.41 8.66 7.67
N LYS A 85 -14.69 9.74 8.06
CA LYS A 85 -14.91 11.12 7.61
C LYS A 85 -13.65 11.63 6.89
N PRO A 86 -13.68 11.80 5.56
CA PRO A 86 -12.49 12.16 4.76
C PRO A 86 -11.76 13.47 5.13
N ASP A 87 -12.31 14.30 6.02
CA ASP A 87 -11.83 15.67 6.30
C ASP A 87 -11.70 15.98 7.80
N ASP A 88 -11.64 14.97 8.67
CA ASP A 88 -11.44 15.17 10.12
C ASP A 88 -9.97 15.46 10.51
N GLY A 89 -9.06 15.53 9.52
CA GLY A 89 -7.63 15.74 9.73
C GLY A 89 -6.85 14.49 10.16
N THR A 90 -7.50 13.42 10.61
CA THR A 90 -6.86 12.20 11.14
C THR A 90 -5.89 11.59 10.13
N LEU A 91 -6.37 11.40 8.89
CA LEU A 91 -5.57 10.79 7.82
C LEU A 91 -4.35 11.65 7.47
N ARG A 92 -4.49 12.98 7.53
CA ARG A 92 -3.42 13.94 7.22
C ARG A 92 -2.34 13.89 8.30
N SER A 93 -2.72 14.01 9.57
CA SER A 93 -1.79 13.98 10.70
C SER A 93 -1.07 12.63 10.80
N LEU A 94 -1.75 11.51 10.57
CA LEU A 94 -1.13 10.20 10.55
C LEU A 94 -0.11 10.08 9.41
N LYS A 95 -0.51 10.49 8.19
CA LYS A 95 0.39 10.48 7.03
C LYS A 95 1.65 11.30 7.29
N GLU A 96 1.51 12.49 7.88
CA GLU A 96 2.64 13.35 8.23
C GLU A 96 3.61 12.65 9.18
N ARG A 97 3.12 12.07 10.29
CA ARG A 97 3.95 11.32 11.24
C ARG A 97 4.66 10.14 10.58
N ILE A 98 3.94 9.34 9.78
CA ILE A 98 4.52 8.20 9.07
C ILE A 98 5.57 8.66 8.04
N CYS A 99 5.34 9.76 7.31
CA CYS A 99 6.32 10.31 6.38
C CYS A 99 7.61 10.80 7.08
N HIS A 100 7.54 11.17 8.36
CA HIS A 100 8.70 11.55 9.17
C HIS A 100 9.39 10.36 9.85
N ASP A 101 8.82 9.15 9.76
CA ASP A 101 9.43 7.94 10.30
C ASP A 101 10.63 7.50 9.46
N ALA A 102 11.76 7.21 10.11
CA ALA A 102 13.03 6.89 9.45
C ALA A 102 12.98 5.62 8.57
N HIS A 103 12.05 4.71 8.84
CA HIS A 103 11.92 3.45 8.11
C HIS A 103 10.96 3.56 6.92
N THR A 104 10.18 4.65 6.81
CA THR A 104 9.24 4.87 5.71
C THR A 104 9.96 5.36 4.47
N LEU A 105 9.69 4.70 3.34
CA LEU A 105 10.13 5.13 2.02
C LEU A 105 9.06 5.91 1.26
N LEU A 106 7.82 5.46 1.34
CA LEU A 106 6.70 6.08 0.66
C LEU A 106 5.42 5.86 1.46
N CYS A 107 4.69 6.92 1.74
CA CYS A 107 3.36 6.86 2.34
C CYS A 107 2.35 7.64 1.50
N TYR A 108 1.24 7.01 1.12
CA TYR A 108 0.23 7.63 0.28
C TYR A 108 -1.20 7.23 0.64
N VAL A 109 -2.15 8.08 0.29
CA VAL A 109 -3.58 7.84 0.52
C VAL A 109 -4.11 6.87 -0.52
N THR A 110 -4.82 5.83 -0.07
CA THR A 110 -5.38 4.81 -0.97
C THR A 110 -6.46 5.40 -1.89
N MET A 111 -6.80 4.67 -2.95
CA MET A 111 -7.81 5.09 -3.92
C MET A 111 -9.15 5.44 -3.26
N SER A 112 -9.54 4.72 -2.18
CA SER A 112 -10.77 5.03 -1.44
C SER A 112 -10.74 6.34 -0.66
N GLY A 113 -9.57 6.94 -0.46
CA GLY A 113 -9.43 8.22 0.24
C GLY A 113 -9.51 8.12 1.76
N ASN A 114 -9.68 6.92 2.32
CA ASN A 114 -9.87 6.71 3.76
C ASN A 114 -8.81 5.79 4.39
N GLY A 115 -7.77 5.45 3.63
CA GLY A 115 -6.69 4.58 4.08
C GLY A 115 -5.32 5.09 3.65
N LEU A 116 -4.27 4.49 4.20
CA LEU A 116 -2.87 4.76 3.88
C LEU A 116 -2.17 3.47 3.46
N ARG A 117 -1.29 3.58 2.48
CA ARG A 117 -0.29 2.55 2.20
C ARG A 117 1.09 3.08 2.49
N VAL A 118 1.89 2.26 3.16
CA VAL A 118 3.24 2.59 3.58
C VAL A 118 4.19 1.55 3.04
N ILE A 119 5.22 1.98 2.32
CA ILE A 119 6.31 1.13 1.82
C ILE A 119 7.54 1.42 2.69
N TYR A 120 8.21 0.37 3.15
CA TYR A 120 9.40 0.44 3.99
C TYR A 120 10.44 -0.59 3.55
N ARG A 121 11.70 -0.35 3.92
CA ARG A 121 12.80 -1.31 3.76
C ARG A 121 12.87 -2.22 4.98
N TYR A 122 13.24 -3.48 4.76
CA TYR A 122 13.58 -4.41 5.84
C TYR A 122 14.92 -5.10 5.56
N GLU A 123 15.51 -5.66 6.61
CA GLU A 123 16.75 -6.42 6.56
C GLU A 123 16.48 -7.91 6.80
N GLY A 124 17.34 -8.76 6.22
CA GLY A 124 17.23 -10.22 6.30
C GLY A 124 16.40 -10.85 5.17
N ASP A 125 16.27 -12.18 5.25
CA ASP A 125 15.68 -13.01 4.19
C ASP A 125 14.32 -13.64 4.58
N ASP A 126 13.90 -13.50 5.84
CA ASP A 126 12.59 -13.97 6.32
C ASP A 126 11.53 -12.88 6.09
N TYR A 127 11.00 -12.84 4.86
CA TYR A 127 9.96 -11.89 4.48
C TYR A 127 8.70 -11.97 5.38
N PRO A 128 8.14 -13.16 5.71
CA PRO A 128 7.03 -13.26 6.64
C PRO A 128 7.28 -12.60 8.00
N ALA A 129 8.46 -12.83 8.60
CA ALA A 129 8.82 -12.18 9.86
C ALA A 129 8.97 -10.67 9.71
N ALA A 130 9.68 -10.21 8.67
CA ALA A 130 9.85 -8.80 8.37
C ALA A 130 8.52 -8.07 8.15
N PHE A 131 7.59 -8.72 7.44
CA PHE A 131 6.25 -8.22 7.22
C PHE A 131 5.46 -8.09 8.53
N ALA A 132 5.49 -9.11 9.38
CA ALA A 132 4.83 -9.07 10.69
C ALA A 132 5.39 -7.94 11.56
N MET A 133 6.71 -7.83 11.66
CA MET A 133 7.38 -6.77 12.42
C MET A 133 7.03 -5.37 11.92
N GLY A 134 7.09 -5.14 10.62
CA GLY A 134 6.79 -3.81 10.07
C GLY A 134 5.32 -3.43 10.20
N ASN A 135 4.40 -4.40 10.14
CA ASN A 135 3.00 -4.14 10.48
C ASN A 135 2.85 -3.72 11.93
N ASP A 136 3.44 -4.46 12.88
CA ASP A 136 3.34 -4.14 14.32
C ASP A 136 3.96 -2.78 14.64
N TYR A 137 5.14 -2.48 14.06
CA TYR A 137 5.81 -1.20 14.21
C TYR A 137 4.97 -0.03 13.68
N LEU A 138 4.42 -0.15 12.46
CA LEU A 138 3.63 0.92 11.87
C LEU A 138 2.23 1.04 12.48
N LEU A 139 1.68 -0.05 13.03
CA LEU A 139 0.42 -0.02 13.80
C LEU A 139 0.55 0.82 15.08
N ALA A 140 1.72 0.88 15.71
CA ALA A 140 1.93 1.70 16.89
C ALA A 140 1.69 3.20 16.61
N HIS A 141 1.92 3.67 15.38
CA HIS A 141 1.57 5.03 14.97
C HIS A 141 0.06 5.28 14.99
N LEU A 142 -0.78 4.26 14.71
CA LEU A 142 -2.23 4.38 14.81
C LEU A 142 -2.72 4.45 16.26
N ASP A 143 -2.10 3.69 17.16
CA ASP A 143 -2.50 3.63 18.58
C ASP A 143 -2.10 4.90 19.37
N ASP A 144 -1.07 5.62 18.93
CA ASP A 144 -0.64 6.90 19.52
C ASP A 144 -1.54 8.09 19.14
N HIS A 145 -2.49 7.92 18.20
CA HIS A 145 -3.59 8.87 18.04
C HIS A 145 -4.60 8.67 19.18
N GLY A 146 -4.42 9.42 20.28
CA GLY A 146 -5.15 9.31 21.54
C GLY A 146 -6.68 9.51 21.50
N ASP A 147 -7.42 8.65 20.80
CA ASP A 147 -8.81 8.32 21.14
C ASP A 147 -8.76 7.12 22.09
N GLY A 148 -9.13 7.33 23.36
CA GLY A 148 -9.12 6.36 24.45
C GLY A 148 -10.04 5.13 24.26
N ARG A 149 -10.34 4.70 23.03
CA ARG A 149 -11.02 3.44 22.74
C ARG A 149 -10.04 2.27 22.82
N ARG A 150 -9.60 1.97 24.04
CA ARG A 150 -9.17 0.62 24.39
C ARG A 150 -10.35 -0.32 24.16
N GLY A 151 -10.32 -1.08 23.08
CA GLY A 151 -11.26 -2.19 22.89
C GLY A 151 -11.91 -2.24 21.53
N ARG A 152 -11.10 -2.47 20.50
CA ARG A 152 -11.35 -3.39 19.37
C ARG A 152 -10.18 -3.20 18.42
N ARG A 153 -9.23 -4.15 18.41
CA ARG A 153 -8.24 -4.23 17.33
C ARG A 153 -9.04 -4.26 16.02
N PRO A 154 -8.95 -3.24 15.15
CA PRO A 154 -9.58 -3.35 13.86
C PRO A 154 -8.91 -4.52 13.13
N ARG A 155 -9.68 -5.28 12.36
CA ARG A 155 -9.23 -6.49 11.70
C ARG A 155 -8.35 -6.11 10.49
N TRP A 156 -7.19 -5.53 10.75
CA TRP A 156 -6.18 -5.19 9.76
C TRP A 156 -5.60 -6.49 9.20
N LYS A 157 -6.09 -6.94 8.05
CA LYS A 157 -5.57 -8.11 7.36
C LYS A 157 -4.42 -7.68 6.47
N ALA A 158 -3.26 -7.59 7.06
CA ALA A 158 -2.03 -7.62 6.30
C ALA A 158 -1.94 -9.03 5.66
N ARG A 159 -2.11 -9.13 4.34
CA ARG A 159 -1.84 -10.37 3.61
C ARG A 159 -0.39 -10.31 3.12
N PRO A 160 0.46 -11.30 3.42
CA PRO A 160 1.78 -11.36 2.80
C PRO A 160 1.62 -11.35 1.29
N ALA A 161 2.60 -10.79 0.58
CA ALA A 161 2.66 -10.97 -0.87
C ALA A 161 2.53 -12.49 -1.19
N PRO A 162 1.66 -12.87 -2.15
CA PRO A 162 1.36 -14.26 -2.46
C PRO A 162 2.58 -15.05 -2.91
#